data_AF-A0A973JJB6-F1
#
_entry.id   AF-A0A973JJB6-F1
#
_cell.length_a   1.000
_cell.length_b   1.000
_cell.length_c   1.000
_cell.angle_alpha   90.00
_cell.angle_beta   90.00
_cell.angle_gamma   90.00
#
_symmetry.space_group_name_H-M   'P 1'
#
loop_
_entity.id
_entity.type
_entity.pdbx_description
1 polymer ?
#
loop_
_entity_poly.entity_id
_entity_poly.type
_entity_poly.pdbx_seq_one_letter_code
_entity_poly.pdbx_strand_id
1 'polypeptide(L)'
;MRPGSDLLRALADAPDPGVPYTLVRGVQPLPLWADRGVAARIVGKLAGVTLDAVFGGESHDLAVGAHSAGGAGSDWVTRPLVLDAQCNHMSFFASPEGLRVVSAALGTPAGSAA
;
A
#
# COMPACT_ATOMS: atom_id res chain seq x y z
N MET A 1 3.66 -7.06 9.12
CA MET A 1 2.28 -7.10 9.65
C MET A 1 1.81 -8.55 9.71
N ARG A 2 0.90 -8.94 10.62
CA ARG A 2 0.29 -10.29 10.63
C ARG A 2 -1.13 -10.17 10.03
N PRO A 3 -1.33 -10.55 8.74
CA PRO A 3 -2.66 -10.55 8.13
C PRO A 3 -3.67 -11.33 8.97
N GLY A 4 -4.90 -10.81 9.07
CA GLY A 4 -5.96 -11.45 9.86
C GLY A 4 -5.75 -11.48 11.38
N SER A 5 -4.74 -10.78 11.92
CA SER A 5 -4.62 -10.60 13.38
C SER A 5 -5.82 -9.86 13.97
N ASP A 6 -6.10 -10.08 15.26
CA ASP A 6 -7.25 -9.48 15.94
C ASP A 6 -7.23 -7.95 15.87
N LEU A 7 -6.04 -7.34 15.98
CA LEU A 7 -5.87 -5.89 15.83
C LEU A 7 -6.32 -5.40 14.45
N LEU A 8 -5.90 -6.05 13.36
CA LEU A 8 -6.26 -5.63 12.01
C LEU A 8 -7.75 -5.85 11.71
N ARG A 9 -8.34 -6.92 12.26
CA ARG A 9 -9.79 -7.15 12.18
C ARG A 9 -10.55 -6.05 12.92
N ALA A 10 -10.17 -5.75 14.16
CA ALA A 10 -10.79 -4.69 14.96
C ALA A 10 -10.71 -3.31 14.27
N LEU A 11 -9.61 -3.01 13.58
CA LEU A 11 -9.47 -1.78 12.80
C LEU A 11 -10.34 -1.78 11.54
N ALA A 12 -10.47 -2.91 10.84
CA ALA A 12 -11.30 -3.03 9.65
C ALA A 12 -12.80 -2.92 9.99
N ASP A 13 -13.21 -3.49 11.13
CA ASP A 13 -14.59 -3.54 11.62
C ASP A 13 -14.97 -2.31 12.48
N ALA A 14 -14.07 -1.34 12.63
CA ALA A 14 -14.32 -0.15 13.45
C ALA A 14 -15.53 0.64 12.90
N PRO A 15 -16.40 1.19 13.77
CA PRO A 15 -17.53 1.99 13.32
C PRO A 15 -17.04 3.26 12.60
N ASP A 16 -17.87 3.79 11.70
CA ASP A 16 -17.60 5.03 10.98
C ASP A 16 -17.33 6.17 11.97
N PRO A 17 -16.12 6.77 11.98
CA PRO A 17 -15.77 7.84 12.90
C PRO A 17 -16.38 9.20 12.53
N GLY A 18 -17.08 9.32 11.41
CA GLY A 18 -17.72 10.56 10.95
C GLY A 18 -16.74 11.63 10.47
N VAL A 19 -15.48 11.27 10.21
CA VAL A 19 -14.46 12.18 9.65
C VAL A 19 -13.85 11.56 8.39
N PRO A 20 -13.43 12.35 7.39
CA PRO A 20 -12.87 11.82 6.15
C PRO A 20 -11.51 11.12 6.37
N TYR A 21 -11.34 9.96 5.74
CA TYR A 21 -10.07 9.24 5.69
C TYR A 21 -9.60 9.05 4.25
N THR A 22 -8.28 9.05 4.08
CA THR A 22 -7.60 8.65 2.85
C THR A 22 -6.66 7.49 3.16
N LEU A 23 -6.84 6.37 2.47
CA LEU A 23 -5.96 5.22 2.54
C LEU A 23 -4.93 5.33 1.42
N VAL A 24 -3.65 5.39 1.78
CA VAL A 24 -2.56 5.40 0.80
C VAL A 24 -1.85 4.05 0.84
N ARG A 25 -1.72 3.39 -0.32
CA ARG A 25 -1.10 2.06 -0.39
C ARG A 25 -0.13 1.93 -1.56
N GLY A 26 0.94 1.17 -1.33
CA GLY A 26 1.92 0.85 -2.36
C GLY A 26 1.45 -0.33 -3.19
N VAL A 27 1.68 -0.28 -4.50
CA VAL A 27 1.24 -1.33 -5.43
C VAL A 27 2.38 -1.91 -6.26
N GLN A 28 3.59 -1.40 -6.09
CA GLN A 28 4.73 -1.78 -6.92
C GLN A 28 5.88 -2.28 -6.05
N PRO A 29 6.08 -3.60 -5.94
CA PRO A 29 7.07 -4.16 -5.01
C PRO A 29 8.52 -3.87 -5.45
N LEU A 30 8.77 -3.81 -6.75
CA LEU A 30 10.09 -3.61 -7.32
C LEU A 30 10.11 -2.34 -8.19
N PRO A 31 11.18 -1.52 -8.13
CA PRO A 31 11.29 -0.37 -9.01
C PRO A 31 11.35 -0.82 -10.48
N LEU A 32 10.92 0.06 -11.40
CA LEU A 32 10.79 -0.28 -12.83
C LEU A 32 12.12 -0.72 -13.48
N TRP A 33 13.25 -0.25 -12.95
CA TRP A 33 14.58 -0.59 -13.44
C TRP A 33 15.13 -1.91 -12.87
N ALA A 34 14.43 -2.55 -11.92
CA ALA A 34 14.91 -3.79 -11.32
C ALA A 34 14.84 -4.97 -12.30
N ASP A 35 15.90 -5.79 -12.31
CA ASP A 35 15.85 -7.11 -12.93
C ASP A 35 14.91 -8.01 -12.10
N ARG A 36 13.75 -8.30 -12.68
CA ARG A 36 12.72 -9.12 -12.03
C ARG A 36 13.19 -10.54 -11.72
N GLY A 37 14.05 -11.13 -12.56
CA GLY A 37 14.56 -12.48 -12.36
C GLY A 37 15.55 -12.56 -11.21
N VAL A 38 16.45 -11.57 -11.11
CA VAL A 38 17.38 -11.45 -9.98
C VAL A 38 16.63 -11.15 -8.69
N ALA A 39 15.71 -10.19 -8.71
CA ALA A 39 14.90 -9.83 -7.55
C ALA A 39 14.06 -11.00 -7.04
N ALA A 40 13.35 -11.72 -7.92
CA ALA A 40 12.59 -12.90 -7.55
C ALA A 40 13.47 -13.99 -6.91
N ARG A 41 14.69 -14.21 -7.44
CA ARG A 41 15.65 -15.17 -6.87
C ARG A 41 16.13 -14.74 -5.49
N ILE A 42 16.44 -13.47 -5.29
CA ILE A 42 16.86 -12.92 -3.99
C ILE A 42 15.73 -13.08 -2.97
N VAL A 43 14.51 -12.65 -3.31
CA VAL A 43 13.37 -12.76 -2.40
C VAL A 43 13.04 -14.22 -2.11
N GLY A 44 13.06 -15.09 -3.11
CA GLY A 44 12.87 -16.53 -2.91
C GLY A 44 13.86 -17.14 -1.91
N LYS A 45 15.13 -16.70 -1.93
CA LYS A 45 16.14 -17.14 -0.96
C LYS A 45 15.92 -16.56 0.44
N LEU A 46 15.48 -15.31 0.55
CA LEU A 46 15.24 -14.62 1.82
C LEU A 46 13.96 -15.10 2.53
N ALA A 47 12.88 -15.28 1.78
CA ALA A 47 11.57 -15.63 2.31
C ALA A 47 11.32 -17.15 2.35
N GLY A 48 12.12 -17.95 1.64
CA GLY A 48 11.87 -19.39 1.44
C GLY A 48 10.67 -19.69 0.53
N VAL A 49 10.01 -18.66 0.00
CA VAL A 49 8.84 -18.70 -0.88
C VAL A 49 8.89 -17.55 -1.88
N THR A 50 8.18 -17.65 -3.00
CA THR A 50 8.07 -16.55 -3.98
C THR A 50 7.15 -15.45 -3.46
N LEU A 51 7.36 -14.20 -3.89
CA LEU A 51 6.47 -13.08 -3.57
C LEU A 51 5.02 -13.37 -3.99
N ASP A 52 4.84 -13.92 -5.19
CA ASP A 52 3.53 -14.28 -5.71
C ASP A 52 2.81 -15.29 -4.80
N ALA A 53 3.53 -16.22 -4.18
CA ALA A 53 2.94 -17.17 -3.23
C ALA A 53 2.52 -16.50 -1.91
N VAL A 54 3.25 -15.48 -1.46
CA VAL A 54 2.93 -14.74 -0.22
C VAL A 54 1.70 -13.86 -0.40
N PHE A 55 1.57 -13.21 -1.56
CA PHE A 55 0.51 -12.25 -1.84
C PHE A 55 -0.60 -12.78 -2.76
N GLY A 56 -0.59 -14.08 -3.09
CA GLY A 56 -1.60 -14.70 -3.96
C GLY A 56 -1.66 -14.12 -5.37
N GLY A 57 -0.54 -13.58 -5.87
CA GLY A 57 -0.48 -12.85 -7.14
C GLY A 57 -1.17 -11.47 -7.13
N GLU A 58 -1.66 -11.02 -5.97
CA GLU A 58 -2.22 -9.67 -5.83
C GLU A 58 -1.13 -8.60 -5.81
N SER A 59 -1.52 -7.37 -6.15
CA SER A 59 -0.66 -6.20 -6.01
C SER A 59 -0.22 -5.99 -4.56
N HIS A 60 1.03 -5.60 -4.33
CA HIS A 60 1.60 -5.45 -2.99
C HIS A 60 2.82 -4.52 -2.96
N ASP A 61 3.24 -4.09 -1.78
CA ASP A 61 4.36 -3.17 -1.59
C ASP A 61 5.61 -3.82 -0.95
N LEU A 62 5.73 -5.15 -1.09
CA LEU A 62 6.65 -6.07 -0.36
C LEU A 62 6.31 -6.33 1.11
N ALA A 63 5.61 -5.45 1.81
CA ALA A 63 5.29 -5.63 3.23
C ALA A 63 3.80 -5.97 3.46
N VAL A 64 2.92 -5.42 2.63
CA VAL A 64 1.46 -5.49 2.74
C VAL A 64 0.85 -5.64 1.34
N GLY A 65 -0.18 -6.49 1.24
CA GLY A 65 -0.99 -6.61 0.02
C GLY A 65 -1.92 -5.41 -0.16
N ALA A 66 -2.14 -4.97 -1.39
CA ALA A 66 -2.96 -3.81 -1.71
C ALA A 66 -4.42 -4.00 -1.25
N HIS A 67 -4.95 -5.22 -1.32
CA HIS A 67 -6.27 -5.55 -0.78
C HIS A 67 -6.32 -5.28 0.74
N SER A 68 -5.36 -5.83 1.49
CA SER A 68 -5.27 -5.63 2.94
C SER A 68 -5.12 -4.16 3.33
N ALA A 69 -4.33 -3.38 2.57
CA ALA A 69 -4.10 -1.97 2.87
C ALA A 69 -5.31 -1.07 2.54
N GLY A 70 -6.19 -1.50 1.63
CA GLY A 70 -7.39 -0.76 1.23
C GLY A 70 -8.69 -1.23 1.89
N GLY A 71 -8.62 -2.16 2.83
CA GLY A 71 -9.81 -2.85 3.37
C GLY A 71 -10.54 -2.15 4.51
N ALA A 72 -10.00 -1.06 5.07
CA ALA A 72 -10.62 -0.37 6.19
C ALA A 72 -11.82 0.49 5.73
N GLY A 73 -12.91 0.49 6.50
CA GLY A 73 -14.04 1.39 6.28
C GLY A 73 -14.88 1.10 5.04
N SER A 74 -14.91 -0.16 4.57
CA SER A 74 -15.74 -0.57 3.43
C SER A 74 -17.24 -0.32 3.67
N ASP A 75 -17.66 -0.38 4.93
CA ASP A 75 -19.05 -0.28 5.37
C ASP A 75 -19.39 1.08 6.00
N TRP A 76 -18.45 2.03 5.97
CA TRP A 76 -18.68 3.40 6.43
C TRP A 76 -19.62 4.15 5.49
N VAL A 77 -20.37 5.11 6.03
CA VAL A 77 -21.24 5.99 5.24
C VAL A 77 -20.40 6.81 4.29
N THR A 78 -19.30 7.37 4.79
CA THR A 78 -18.27 8.03 3.96
C THR A 78 -17.08 7.09 3.80
N ARG A 79 -17.05 6.36 2.69
CA ARG A 79 -15.95 5.44 2.40
C ARG A 79 -14.63 6.20 2.26
N PRO A 80 -13.51 5.66 2.79
CA PRO A 80 -12.21 6.27 2.58
C PRO A 80 -11.82 6.36 1.10
N LEU A 81 -11.17 7.46 0.72
CA LEU A 81 -10.52 7.57 -0.59
C LEU A 81 -9.30 6.66 -0.61
N VAL A 82 -9.20 5.78 -1.61
CA VAL A 82 -8.04 4.88 -1.75
C VAL A 82 -7.12 5.40 -2.85
N LEU A 83 -5.85 5.61 -2.53
CA LEU A 83 -4.83 6.10 -3.44
C LEU A 83 -3.68 5.11 -3.60
N ASP A 84 -3.40 4.73 -4.85
CA ASP A 84 -2.33 3.81 -5.20
C ASP A 84 -1.04 4.55 -5.53
N ALA A 85 0.03 4.24 -4.79
CA ALA A 85 1.38 4.70 -5.03
C ALA A 85 2.19 3.63 -5.78
N GLN A 86 2.77 4.02 -6.92
CA GLN A 86 3.62 3.16 -7.76
C GLN A 86 5.02 3.00 -7.16
N CYS A 87 5.06 2.56 -5.91
CA CYS A 87 6.26 2.37 -5.12
C CYS A 87 6.05 1.21 -4.13
N ASN A 88 7.12 0.81 -3.45
CA ASN A 88 7.08 -0.19 -2.39
C ASN A 88 7.11 0.46 -1.00
N HIS A 89 6.95 -0.36 0.04
CA HIS A 89 6.87 0.08 1.44
C HIS A 89 8.06 0.90 1.90
N MET A 90 9.26 0.57 1.41
CA MET A 90 10.51 1.24 1.81
C MET A 90 10.73 2.57 1.08
N SER A 91 10.06 2.77 -0.05
CA SER A 91 10.24 3.91 -0.94
C SER A 91 9.12 4.96 -0.84
N PHE A 92 8.11 4.71 -0.01
CA PHE A 92 6.91 5.54 0.14
C PHE A 92 7.18 7.04 0.36
N PHE A 93 8.17 7.34 1.19
CA PHE A 93 8.55 8.71 1.56
C PHE A 93 9.86 9.17 0.91
N ALA A 94 10.35 8.41 -0.08
CA ALA A 94 11.65 8.64 -0.70
C ALA A 94 11.60 8.64 -2.23
N SER A 95 10.58 8.03 -2.84
CA SER A 95 10.40 8.04 -4.30
C SER A 95 9.47 9.18 -4.75
N PRO A 96 9.66 9.71 -5.97
CA PRO A 96 8.74 10.69 -6.55
C PRO A 96 7.29 10.20 -6.60
N GLU A 97 7.09 8.92 -6.91
CA GLU A 97 5.78 8.30 -7.03
C GLU A 97 5.07 8.22 -5.68
N GLY A 98 5.78 7.82 -4.62
CA GLY A 98 5.25 7.77 -3.26
C GLY A 98 4.93 9.17 -2.73
N LEU A 99 5.88 10.11 -2.84
CA LEU A 99 5.71 11.50 -2.37
C LEU A 99 4.57 12.23 -3.08
N ARG A 100 4.37 12.00 -4.39
CA ARG A 100 3.26 12.58 -5.14
C ARG A 100 1.90 12.17 -4.55
N VAL A 101 1.74 10.89 -4.22
CA VAL A 101 0.47 10.38 -3.69
C VAL A 101 0.25 10.81 -2.24
N VAL A 102 1.29 10.77 -1.41
CA VAL A 102 1.22 11.31 -0.03
C VAL A 102 0.85 12.80 -0.05
N SER A 103 1.44 13.58 -0.95
CA SER A 103 1.10 15.01 -1.09
C SER A 103 -0.35 15.22 -1.51
N ALA A 104 -0.85 14.41 -2.44
CA ALA A 104 -2.27 14.44 -2.84
C ALA A 104 -3.21 14.07 -1.67
N ALA A 105 -2.82 13.09 -0.85
CA ALA A 105 -3.60 12.67 0.31
C ALA A 105 -3.70 13.76 1.40
N LEU A 106 -2.64 14.57 1.55
CA LEU A 106 -2.58 15.67 2.52
C LEU A 106 -3.26 16.95 2.04
N GLY A 107 -3.77 16.98 0.81
CA GLY A 107 -4.51 18.12 0.29
C GLY A 107 -3.63 19.28 -0.16
N THR A 108 -2.38 19.04 -0.61
CA THR A 108 -1.68 20.07 -1.38
C THR A 108 -2.50 20.32 -2.64
N PRO A 109 -3.07 21.53 -2.85
CA PRO A 109 -3.74 21.83 -4.09
C PRO A 109 -2.72 21.71 -5.22
N ALA A 110 -3.11 21.09 -6.33
CA ALA A 110 -2.36 21.24 -7.57
C ALA A 110 -2.37 22.72 -7.96
N GLY A 111 -1.34 23.49 -7.56
CA GLY A 111 -1.23 24.91 -7.89
C GLY A 111 -0.50 25.73 -6.84
N SER A 112 0.83 25.59 -6.77
CA SER A 112 1.76 26.70 -6.51
C SER A 112 3.18 26.15 -6.68
N ALA A 113 3.58 25.97 -7.93
CA ALA A 113 4.99 26.08 -8.30
C ALA A 113 5.07 27.30 -9.22
N ALA A 114 5.90 28.25 -8.80
CA ALA A 114 6.21 29.50 -9.49
C ALA A 114 6.85 29.26 -10.86
#